data_AF-A0A3D3UDF4-F1
#
_entry.id   AF-A0A3D3UDF4-F1
#
_cell.length_a   1.000
_cell.length_b   1.000
_cell.length_c   1.000
_cell.angle_alpha   90.00
_cell.angle_beta   90.00
_cell.angle_gamma   90.00
#
_symmetry.space_group_name_H-M   'P 1'
#
loop_
_entity.id
_entity.type
_entity.pdbx_description
1 polymer ?
#
loop_
_entity_poly.entity_id
_entity_poly.type
_entity_poly.pdbx_seq_one_letter_code
_entity_poly.pdbx_strand_id
1 'polypeptide(L)' 'ITVAIDGLIDIIDVIVPEDDGRIRTHYTLIDYHAHWLAGEPQAADDVSDARWVPLDKLTDYGIWSETLRVINESATARGL' A
#
# COMPACT_ATOMS: atom_id res chain seq x y z
N ILE A 1 14.45 -3.40 -5.70
CA ILE A 1 14.79 -3.71 -4.28
C ILE A 1 14.60 -5.19 -3.97
N THR A 2 15.31 -5.68 -2.96
CA THR A 2 15.07 -6.99 -2.33
C THR A 2 14.53 -6.76 -0.93
N VAL A 3 13.47 -7.47 -0.57
CA VAL A 3 12.78 -7.35 0.73
C VAL A 3 12.52 -8.74 1.31
N ALA A 4 12.40 -8.84 2.63
CA ALA A 4 11.85 -10.00 3.32
C ALA A 4 10.46 -9.66 3.87
N ILE A 5 9.48 -10.50 3.56
CA ILE A 5 8.10 -10.35 4.03
C ILE A 5 8.04 -10.77 5.50
N ASP A 6 7.54 -9.88 6.34
CA ASP A 6 7.43 -10.08 7.78
C ASP A 6 6.06 -10.63 8.19
N GLY A 7 5.00 -10.30 7.42
CA GLY A 7 3.65 -10.74 7.76
C GLY A 7 2.54 -10.04 6.99
N LEU A 8 1.32 -10.55 7.18
CA LEU A 8 0.08 -9.93 6.72
C LEU A 8 -0.24 -8.72 7.60
N ILE A 9 -0.63 -7.60 7.00
CA ILE A 9 -1.16 -6.43 7.70
C ILE A 9 -2.68 -6.46 7.68
N ASP A 10 -3.29 -6.51 6.50
CA ASP A 10 -4.75 -6.44 6.38
C ASP A 10 -5.30 -7.08 5.10
N ILE A 11 -6.61 -7.34 5.08
CA ILE A 11 -7.39 -7.79 3.94
C ILE A 11 -8.58 -6.85 3.76
N ILE A 12 -8.60 -6.10 2.66
CA ILE A 12 -9.57 -5.02 2.41
C ILE A 12 -10.39 -5.34 1.17
N ASP A 13 -11.72 -5.37 1.32
CA ASP A 13 -12.64 -5.49 0.19
C ASP A 13 -13.09 -4.09 -0.30
N VAL A 14 -12.71 -3.77 -1.53
CA VAL A 14 -13.15 -2.57 -2.25
C VAL A 14 -14.34 -2.94 -3.12
N ILE A 15 -15.52 -2.56 -2.64
CA ILE A 15 -16.80 -2.76 -3.32
C ILE A 15 -17.27 -1.42 -3.89
N VAL A 16 -17.35 -1.33 -5.21
CA VAL A 16 -17.74 -0.10 -5.92
C VAL A 16 -19.11 -0.29 -6.57
N PRO A 17 -20.17 0.37 -6.06
CA PRO A 17 -21.48 0.36 -6.69
C PRO A 17 -21.56 1.30 -7.89
N GLU A 18 -22.49 1.01 -8.80
CA GLU A 18 -23.02 1.91 -9.83
C GLU A 18 -24.17 2.75 -9.25
N ASP A 19 -24.59 3.77 -9.99
CA ASP A 19 -25.71 4.65 -9.62
C ASP A 19 -27.05 3.91 -9.45
N ASP A 20 -27.23 2.77 -10.15
CA ASP A 20 -28.45 1.93 -10.06
C ASP A 20 -28.40 0.90 -8.92
N GLY A 21 -27.35 0.92 -8.10
CA GLY A 21 -27.15 0.01 -6.97
C GLY A 21 -26.54 -1.34 -7.34
N ARG A 22 -26.24 -1.62 -8.62
CA ARG A 22 -25.47 -2.80 -9.01
C ARG A 22 -24.00 -2.63 -8.61
N ILE A 23 -23.32 -3.72 -8.29
CA ILE A 23 -21.87 -3.68 -8.06
C ILE A 23 -21.15 -3.61 -9.41
N ARG A 24 -20.44 -2.51 -9.65
CA ARG A 24 -19.54 -2.36 -10.81
C ARG A 24 -18.34 -3.26 -10.67
N THR A 25 -17.73 -3.23 -9.48
CA THR A 25 -16.50 -3.95 -9.23
C THR A 25 -16.35 -4.33 -7.77
N HIS A 26 -15.72 -5.48 -7.56
CA HIS A 26 -15.31 -5.96 -6.26
C HIS A 26 -13.85 -6.41 -6.37
N TYR A 27 -12.98 -5.77 -5.61
CA TYR A 27 -11.57 -6.13 -5.49
C TYR A 27 -11.27 -6.47 -4.04
N THR A 28 -10.44 -7.48 -3.81
CA THR A 28 -9.84 -7.74 -2.50
C THR A 28 -8.36 -7.36 -2.59
N LEU A 29 -7.92 -6.48 -1.69
CA LEU A 29 -6.53 -6.12 -1.50
C LEU A 29 -6.00 -6.88 -0.29
N ILE A 30 -4.84 -7.51 -0.45
CA ILE A 30 -4.17 -8.27 0.62
C ILE A 30 -2.81 -7.63 0.83
N ASP A 31 -2.66 -6.89 1.92
CA ASP A 31 -1.48 -6.08 2.17
C ASP A 31 -0.54 -6.78 3.15
N TYR A 32 0.74 -6.85 2.77
CA TYR A 32 1.82 -7.41 3.57
C TYR A 32 2.85 -6.33 3.90
N HIS A 33 3.46 -6.42 5.07
CA HIS A 33 4.65 -5.62 5.38
C HIS A 33 5.94 -6.42 5.24
N ALA A 34 7.02 -5.69 4.99
CA ALA A 34 8.33 -6.23 4.74
C ALA A 34 9.41 -5.26 5.22
N HIS A 35 10.61 -5.79 5.43
CA HIS A 35 11.80 -4.97 5.63
C HIS A 35 12.76 -5.08 4.45
N TRP A 36 13.47 -3.99 4.21
CA TRP A 36 14.46 -3.88 3.16
C TRP A 36 15.70 -4.75 3.45
N LEU A 37 16.21 -5.42 2.43
CA LEU A 37 17.44 -6.21 2.49
C LEU A 37 18.56 -5.61 1.62
N ALA A 38 18.24 -5.20 0.39
CA ALA A 38 19.23 -4.68 -0.56
C ALA A 38 18.61 -3.91 -1.73
N GLY A 39 19.44 -3.11 -2.42
CA GLY A 39 19.14 -2.43 -3.68
C GLY A 39 18.31 -1.15 -3.54
N GLU A 40 18.13 -0.44 -4.66
CA GLU A 40 17.37 0.80 -4.72
C GLU A 40 16.02 0.62 -5.44
N PRO A 41 15.00 1.44 -5.14
CA PRO A 41 13.74 1.50 -5.88
C PRO A 41 14.00 1.89 -7.33
N GLN A 42 13.35 1.18 -8.24
CA GLN A 42 13.39 1.46 -9.66
C GLN A 42 12.01 1.22 -10.23
N ALA A 43 11.49 2.20 -10.96
CA ALA A 43 10.23 2.06 -11.69
C ALA A 43 10.39 1.01 -12.80
N ALA A 44 9.35 0.19 -12.98
CA ALA A 44 9.29 -0.84 -14.01
C ALA A 44 8.18 -0.50 -15.02
N ASP A 45 7.53 -1.50 -15.59
CA ASP A 45 6.47 -1.33 -16.60
C ASP A 45 5.10 -1.02 -16.00
N ASP A 46 4.91 -1.22 -14.70
CA ASP A 46 3.66 -1.05 -13.97
C ASP A 46 3.52 0.30 -13.26
N VAL A 47 4.63 1.03 -13.06
CA VAL A 47 4.66 2.31 -12.36
C VAL A 47 5.57 3.33 -13.04
N SER A 48 5.26 4.61 -12.93
CA SER A 48 6.04 5.70 -13.54
C SER A 48 7.21 6.20 -12.70
N ASP A 49 7.19 6.00 -11.38
CA ASP A 49 8.21 6.45 -10.44
C ASP A 49 8.28 5.50 -9.24
N ALA A 50 9.48 5.34 -8.65
CA ALA A 50 9.70 4.54 -7.44
C ALA A 50 10.83 5.16 -6.62
N ARG A 51 10.57 5.37 -5.31
CA ARG A 51 11.52 6.02 -4.40
C ARG A 51 11.25 5.69 -2.94
N TRP A 52 12.25 5.89 -2.11
CA TRP A 52 12.08 5.94 -0.66
C TRP A 52 11.42 7.26 -0.27
N VAL A 53 10.39 7.19 0.57
CA VAL A 53 9.62 8.35 1.02
C VAL A 53 9.51 8.32 2.55
N PRO A 54 9.85 9.42 3.25
CA PRO A 54 9.58 9.55 4.67
C PRO A 54 8.09 9.46 4.99
N LEU A 55 7.71 8.81 6.10
CA LEU A 55 6.30 8.61 6.47
C LEU A 55 5.52 9.92 6.60
N ASP A 56 6.16 10.98 7.11
CA ASP A 56 5.57 12.31 7.27
C ASP A 56 5.34 13.07 5.96
N LYS A 57 5.80 12.53 4.83
CA LYS A 57 5.59 13.08 3.47
C LYS A 57 4.53 12.35 2.67
N LEU A 58 3.96 11.26 3.20
CA LEU A 58 2.99 10.46 2.45
C LEU A 58 1.72 11.22 2.10
N THR A 59 1.28 12.17 2.93
CA THR A 59 0.07 12.97 2.67
C THR A 59 0.22 13.89 1.46
N ASP A 60 1.45 14.22 1.06
CA ASP A 60 1.73 15.09 -0.08
C ASP A 60 1.39 14.43 -1.43
N TYR A 61 1.15 13.11 -1.44
CA TYR A 61 0.90 12.31 -2.65
C TYR A 61 -0.58 12.11 -2.98
N GLY A 62 -1.51 12.65 -2.18
CA GLY A 62 -2.95 12.49 -2.43
C GLY A 62 -3.41 11.03 -2.42
N ILE A 63 -2.74 10.18 -1.64
CA ILE A 63 -3.04 8.75 -1.56
C ILE A 63 -4.36 8.49 -0.83
N TRP A 64 -4.99 7.37 -1.18
CA TRP A 64 -6.24 6.93 -0.56
C TRP A 64 -6.08 6.78 0.96
N SER A 65 -7.09 7.22 1.71
CA SER A 65 -7.08 7.19 3.18
C SER A 65 -6.83 5.79 3.75
N GLU A 66 -7.31 4.75 3.07
CA GLU A 66 -7.10 3.37 3.49
C GLU A 66 -5.65 2.95 3.32
N THR A 67 -5.01 3.33 2.20
CA THR A 67 -3.58 3.12 1.99
C THR A 67 -2.75 3.82 3.07
N LEU A 68 -3.11 5.05 3.47
CA LEU A 68 -2.47 5.74 4.59
C LEU A 68 -2.62 4.98 5.92
N ARG A 69 -3.82 4.46 6.20
CA ARG A 69 -4.09 3.67 7.41
C ARG A 69 -3.19 2.44 7.46
N VAL A 70 -3.17 1.64 6.39
CA VAL A 70 -2.37 0.42 6.28
C VAL A 70 -0.87 0.69 6.44
N ILE A 71 -0.34 1.75 5.81
CA ILE A 71 1.07 2.11 5.96
C ILE A 71 1.42 2.46 7.41
N ASN A 72 0.56 3.20 8.10
CA ASN A 72 0.76 3.55 9.52
C ASN A 72 0.67 2.33 10.45
N GLU A 73 -0.21 1.39 10.15
CA GLU A 73 -0.29 0.11 10.86
C GLU A 73 0.99 -0.71 10.65
N SER A 74 1.49 -0.77 9.42
CA SER A 74 2.79 -1.39 9.12
C SER A 74 3.94 -0.72 9.88
N ALA A 75 3.95 0.61 10.01
CA ALA A 75 4.97 1.33 10.76
C ALA A 75 4.91 0.97 12.25
N THR A 76 3.71 0.98 12.83
CA THR A 76 3.45 0.60 14.23
C THR A 76 3.89 -0.84 14.50
N ALA A 77 3.54 -1.79 13.61
CA ALA A 77 3.91 -3.20 13.73
C ALA A 77 5.44 -3.42 13.69
N ARG A 78 6.19 -2.49 13.09
CA ARG A 78 7.66 -2.49 13.02
C ARG A 78 8.32 -1.66 14.12
N GLY A 79 7.53 -1.05 15.02
CA GLY A 79 8.03 -0.20 16.11
C GLY A 79 8.60 1.14 15.67
N LEU A 80 8.09 1.69 14.55
CA LEU A 80 8.46 3.00 14.00
C LEU A 80 7.49 4.09 14.47
#